data_AF-A0A7J6TFF9-F1
#
_entry.id   AF-A0A7J6TFF9-F1
#
_cell.length_a   1.000
_cell.length_b   1.000
_cell.length_c   1.000
_cell.angle_alpha   90.00
_cell.angle_beta   90.00
_cell.angle_gamma   90.00
#
_symmetry.space_group_name_H-M   'P 1'
#
loop_
_entity.id
_entity.type
_entity.pdbx_description
1 polymer ?
#
loop_
_entity_poly.entity_id
_entity_poly.type
_entity_poly.pdbx_seq_one_letter_code
_entity_poly.pdbx_strand_id
1 'polypeptide(L)'
;RGDIVKGTAEIFFRKAKFWNGGEPPPIFNLDGISFIYVKRSGLYFVLTTQCNVSPMWAIELLNNMIKVIKDYCGVLNEESLRKNFVLVYEILDEMIDFGIPQTTNTEV
;
A
#
# COMPACT_ATOMS: atom_id res chain seq x y z
N ARG A 1 11.79 -8.89 -3.42
CA ARG A 1 11.36 -10.17 -4.03
C ARG A 1 10.66 -9.88 -5.37
N GLY A 2 11.19 -10.38 -6.48
CA GLY A 2 10.73 -10.08 -7.86
C GLY A 2 9.57 -10.94 -8.35
N ASP A 3 8.70 -11.41 -7.46
CA ASP A 3 7.61 -12.36 -7.78
C ASP A 3 6.33 -11.67 -8.28
N ILE A 4 6.28 -10.34 -8.36
CA ILE A 4 5.09 -9.62 -8.79
C ILE A 4 5.16 -9.42 -10.31
N VAL A 5 4.17 -9.96 -11.02
CA VAL A 5 4.03 -9.81 -12.47
C VAL A 5 4.12 -8.32 -12.84
N LYS A 6 5.01 -7.96 -13.76
CA LYS A 6 5.11 -6.58 -14.25
C LYS A 6 3.72 -6.13 -14.74
N GLY A 7 3.25 -4.98 -14.25
CA GLY A 7 1.92 -4.46 -14.59
C GLY A 7 0.82 -4.70 -13.53
N THR A 8 1.12 -5.33 -12.39
CA THR A 8 0.14 -5.50 -11.29
C THR A 8 -0.50 -4.18 -10.83
N ALA A 9 0.25 -3.08 -10.78
CA ALA A 9 -0.30 -1.75 -10.47
C ALA A 9 -1.33 -1.29 -11.52
N GLU A 10 -1.09 -1.57 -12.79
CA GLU A 10 -2.01 -1.24 -13.89
C GLU A 10 -3.25 -2.13 -13.85
N ILE A 11 -3.08 -3.42 -13.55
CA ILE A 11 -4.18 -4.36 -13.35
C ILE A 11 -5.09 -3.89 -12.21
N PHE A 12 -4.50 -3.51 -11.07
CA PHE A 12 -5.23 -2.92 -9.96
C PHE A 12 -5.97 -1.67 -10.40
N PHE A 13 -5.29 -0.71 -11.03
CA PHE A 13 -5.90 0.55 -11.45
C PHE A 13 -7.09 0.34 -12.39
N ARG A 14 -6.94 -0.52 -13.40
CA ARG A 14 -8.03 -0.87 -14.32
C ARG A 14 -9.18 -1.52 -13.56
N LYS A 15 -8.92 -2.47 -12.67
CA LYS A 15 -10.00 -3.12 -11.91
C LYS A 15 -10.67 -2.22 -10.89
N ALA A 16 -9.92 -1.37 -10.21
CA ALA A 16 -10.48 -0.42 -9.26
C ALA A 16 -11.33 0.66 -9.95
N LYS A 17 -10.95 1.07 -11.16
CA LYS A 17 -11.70 2.08 -11.93
C LYS A 17 -12.92 1.51 -12.65
N PHE A 18 -12.83 0.29 -13.15
CA PHE A 18 -13.89 -0.37 -13.94
C PHE A 18 -14.54 -1.51 -13.16
N TRP A 19 -14.66 -1.37 -11.84
CA TRP A 19 -15.36 -2.38 -11.04
C TRP A 19 -16.85 -2.31 -11.32
N ASN A 20 -17.46 -3.48 -11.56
CA ASN A 20 -18.90 -3.57 -11.78
C ASN A 20 -19.62 -3.17 -10.48
N GLY A 21 -20.30 -2.01 -10.51
CA GLY A 21 -21.02 -1.49 -9.34
C GLY A 21 -20.30 -0.40 -8.54
N GLY A 22 -19.21 0.18 -9.07
CA GLY A 22 -18.57 1.37 -8.48
C GLY A 22 -17.15 1.10 -7.98
N GLU A 23 -16.97 1.02 -6.65
CA GLU A 23 -15.66 0.76 -6.05
C GLU A 23 -15.51 -0.75 -5.75
N PRO A 24 -14.31 -1.34 -5.94
CA PRO A 24 -14.06 -2.73 -5.58
C PRO A 24 -14.14 -2.93 -4.05
N PRO A 25 -14.27 -4.18 -3.58
CA PRO A 25 -14.07 -4.48 -2.18
C PRO A 25 -12.60 -4.21 -1.78
N PRO A 26 -12.31 -3.86 -0.52
CA PRO A 26 -10.96 -3.51 -0.04
C PRO A 26 -9.94 -4.64 -0.23
N ILE A 27 -10.43 -5.89 -0.36
CA ILE A 27 -9.63 -7.08 -0.63
C ILE A 27 -10.29 -7.84 -1.79
N PHE A 28 -9.51 -8.20 -2.80
CA PHE A 28 -9.93 -9.10 -3.87
C PHE A 28 -8.75 -9.90 -4.40
N ASN A 29 -9.03 -11.09 -4.94
CA ASN A 29 -8.03 -11.93 -5.58
C ASN A 29 -8.24 -11.93 -7.10
N LEU A 30 -7.15 -11.86 -7.86
CA LEU A 30 -7.16 -11.94 -9.31
C LEU A 30 -5.94 -12.75 -9.76
N ASP A 31 -6.17 -13.82 -10.52
CA ASP A 31 -5.11 -14.69 -11.08
C ASP A 31 -4.09 -15.17 -10.03
N GLY A 32 -4.55 -15.47 -8.82
CA GLY A 32 -3.69 -15.94 -7.71
C GLY A 32 -2.95 -14.83 -6.96
N ILE A 33 -3.15 -13.56 -7.33
CA ILE A 33 -2.62 -12.39 -6.63
C ILE A 33 -3.74 -11.76 -5.80
N SER A 34 -3.53 -11.66 -4.50
CA SER A 34 -4.41 -10.94 -3.59
C SER A 34 -4.03 -9.46 -3.56
N PHE A 35 -5.00 -8.61 -3.87
CA PHE A 35 -4.91 -7.16 -3.79
C PHE A 35 -5.64 -6.70 -2.54
N ILE A 36 -4.91 -6.02 -1.67
CA ILE A 36 -5.45 -5.39 -0.46
C ILE A 36 -5.17 -3.91 -0.58
N TYR A 37 -6.17 -3.05 -0.43
CA TYR A 37 -5.94 -1.61 -0.54
C TYR A 37 -6.70 -0.80 0.50
N VAL A 38 -6.16 0.39 0.78
CA VAL A 38 -6.79 1.42 1.61
C VAL A 38 -6.77 2.74 0.85
N LYS A 39 -7.90 3.45 0.88
CA LYS A 39 -8.04 4.78 0.27
C LYS A 39 -7.96 5.87 1.34
N ARG A 40 -7.03 6.82 1.18
CA ARG A 40 -6.83 7.98 2.08
C ARG A 40 -6.50 9.21 1.27
N SER A 41 -7.18 10.33 1.53
CA SER A 41 -6.92 11.61 0.84
C SER A 41 -6.93 11.53 -0.69
N GLY A 42 -7.78 10.68 -1.28
CA GLY A 42 -7.86 10.46 -2.73
C GLY A 42 -6.75 9.58 -3.31
N LEU A 43 -5.83 9.09 -2.48
CA LEU A 43 -4.74 8.18 -2.86
C LEU A 43 -5.11 6.73 -2.53
N TYR A 44 -4.64 5.81 -3.38
CA TYR A 44 -4.77 4.37 -3.19
C TYR A 44 -3.44 3.79 -2.72
N PHE A 45 -3.44 3.21 -1.52
CA PHE A 45 -2.32 2.45 -0.98
C PHE A 45 -2.63 0.97 -1.15
N VAL A 46 -1.80 0.24 -1.89
CA VAL A 46 -2.09 -1.13 -2.33
C VAL A 46 -0.95 -2.05 -1.91
N LEU A 47 -1.31 -3.14 -1.24
CA LEU A 47 -0.44 -4.27 -0.95
C LEU A 47 -0.87 -5.44 -1.82
N THR A 48 0.09 -6.06 -2.49
CA THR A 48 -0.15 -7.23 -3.34
C THR A 48 0.67 -8.40 -2.86
N THR A 49 0.04 -9.56 -2.72
CA THR A 49 0.71 -10.78 -2.26
C THR A 49 0.15 -12.01 -2.97
N GLN A 50 1.03 -12.98 -3.26
CA GLN A 50 0.65 -14.31 -3.73
C GLN A 50 0.55 -15.32 -2.58
N CYS A 51 0.95 -14.92 -1.38
CA CYS A 51 0.84 -15.75 -0.19
C CYS A 51 -0.50 -15.50 0.50
N ASN A 52 -1.04 -16.54 1.15
CA ASN A 52 -2.21 -16.37 2.00
C ASN A 52 -1.80 -15.62 3.28
N VAL A 53 -2.20 -14.35 3.38
CA VAL A 53 -1.96 -13.50 4.55
C VAL A 53 -3.29 -13.11 5.18
N SER A 54 -3.28 -12.88 6.49
CA SER A 54 -4.47 -12.36 7.18
C SER A 54 -4.82 -10.97 6.61
N PRO A 55 -6.05 -10.76 6.11
CA PRO A 55 -6.43 -9.46 5.55
C PRO A 55 -6.40 -8.34 6.58
N MET A 56 -6.70 -8.66 7.84
CA MET A 56 -6.64 -7.71 8.95
C MET A 56 -5.21 -7.18 9.14
N TRP A 57 -4.23 -8.10 9.14
CA TRP A 57 -2.82 -7.73 9.28
C TRP A 57 -2.34 -6.84 8.14
N ALA A 58 -2.74 -7.15 6.89
CA ALA A 58 -2.35 -6.34 5.74
C ALA A 58 -2.96 -4.93 5.77
N ILE A 59 -4.20 -4.80 6.24
CA ILE A 59 -4.85 -3.49 6.43
C ILE A 59 -4.15 -2.69 7.55
N GLU A 60 -3.85 -3.33 8.68
CA GLU A 60 -3.12 -2.69 9.78
C GLU A 60 -1.74 -2.21 9.34
N LEU A 61 -1.01 -3.04 8.58
CA LEU A 61 0.28 -2.67 8.01
C LEU A 61 0.16 -1.44 7.10
N LEU A 62 -0.81 -1.43 6.18
CA LEU A 62 -1.07 -0.29 5.30
C LEU A 62 -1.42 0.98 6.09
N ASN A 63 -2.29 0.87 7.11
CA ASN A 63 -2.66 2.01 7.95
C ASN A 63 -1.45 2.55 8.73
N ASN A 64 -0.61 1.67 9.27
CA ASN A 64 0.61 2.08 9.98
C ASN A 64 1.58 2.80 9.04
N MET A 65 1.83 2.26 7.84
CA MET A 65 2.65 2.94 6.81
C MET A 65 2.11 4.32 6.46
N ILE A 66 0.79 4.44 6.24
CA ILE A 66 0.17 5.72 5.94
C ILE A 66 0.34 6.71 7.10
N LYS A 67 0.24 6.25 8.35
CA LYS A 67 0.46 7.08 9.54
C LYS A 67 1.89 7.59 9.58
N VAL A 68 2.88 6.71 9.48
CA VAL A 68 4.31 7.08 9.48
C VAL A 68 4.61 8.08 8.35
N ILE A 69 4.20 7.78 7.11
CA ILE A 69 4.40 8.68 5.97
C ILE A 69 3.77 10.05 6.23
N LYS A 70 2.57 10.09 6.81
CA LYS A 70 1.89 11.34 7.17
C LYS A 70 2.64 12.10 8.27
N ASP A 71 3.15 11.42 9.28
CA ASP A 71 3.86 12.04 10.40
C ASP A 71 5.19 12.66 9.93
N TYR A 72 5.91 12.00 9.01
CA TYR A 72 7.15 12.54 8.41
C TYR A 72 6.88 13.63 7.36
N CYS A 73 5.87 13.47 6.49
CA CYS A 73 5.56 14.43 5.43
C CYS A 73 4.67 15.60 5.91
N GLY A 74 4.13 15.53 7.13
CA GLY A 74 3.16 16.47 7.72
C GLY A 74 1.74 16.37 7.14
N VAL A 75 1.61 16.42 5.80
CA VAL A 75 0.33 16.35 5.09
C VAL A 75 0.36 15.20 4.08
N LEU A 76 -0.70 14.38 4.08
CA LEU A 76 -0.87 13.29 3.13
C LEU A 76 -1.72 13.75 1.93
N ASN A 77 -1.05 14.21 0.88
CA ASN A 77 -1.64 14.51 -0.42
C ASN A 77 -0.62 14.24 -1.55
N GLU A 78 -1.08 14.29 -2.80
CA GLU A 78 -0.25 13.95 -3.96
C GLU A 78 0.98 14.87 -4.11
N GLU A 79 0.82 16.18 -3.86
CA GLU A 79 1.91 17.15 -3.98
C GLU A 79 3.02 16.91 -2.94
N SER A 80 2.62 16.64 -1.69
CA SER A 80 3.54 16.34 -0.60
C SER A 80 4.33 15.06 -0.85
N LEU A 81 3.66 14.00 -1.31
CA LEU A 81 4.34 12.75 -1.68
C LEU A 81 5.29 12.93 -2.88
N ARG A 82 4.90 13.74 -3.89
CA ARG A 82 5.78 14.04 -5.04
C ARG A 82 7.02 14.84 -4.64
N LYS A 83 6.89 15.79 -3.71
CA LYS A 83 8.02 16.59 -3.20
C LYS A 83 8.96 15.78 -2.29
N ASN A 84 8.40 14.88 -1.48
CA ASN A 84 9.14 14.08 -0.51
C ASN A 84 9.41 12.64 -1.00
N PHE A 85 9.40 12.40 -2.31
CA PHE A 85 9.47 11.04 -2.88
C PHE A 85 10.65 10.25 -2.32
N VAL A 86 11.85 10.84 -2.25
CA VAL A 86 13.04 10.17 -1.70
C VAL A 86 12.80 9.67 -0.27
N LEU A 87 12.31 10.54 0.62
CA LEU A 87 12.00 10.20 2.01
C LEU A 87 10.94 9.09 2.11
N VAL A 88 9.92 9.13 1.25
CA VAL A 88 8.90 8.07 1.22
C VAL A 88 9.52 6.71 0.86
N TYR A 89 10.48 6.64 -0.07
CA TYR A 89 11.18 5.38 -0.35
C TYR A 89 12.04 4.90 0.81
N GLU A 90 12.74 5.80 1.48
CA GLU A 90 13.54 5.46 2.66
C GLU A 90 12.67 4.88 3.77
N ILE A 91 11.54 5.52 4.07
CA ILE A 91 10.57 5.02 5.06
C ILE A 91 10.04 3.65 4.63
N LEU A 92 9.68 3.45 3.36
CA LEU A 92 9.15 2.17 2.89
C LEU A 92 10.18 1.04 2.99
N ASP A 93 11.45 1.32 2.71
CA ASP A 93 12.55 0.36 2.82
C ASP A 93 12.82 -0.01 4.30
N GLU A 94 12.75 0.96 5.21
CA GLU A 94 12.89 0.74 6.65
C GLU A 94 11.68 -0.01 7.26
N MET A 95 10.46 0.33 6.82
CA MET A 95 9.22 -0.28 7.33
C MET A 95 9.06 -1.74 6.89
N ILE A 96 9.55 -2.09 5.70
CA ILE A 96 9.36 -3.41 5.11
C ILE A 96 10.70 -3.94 4.61
N ASP A 97 11.44 -4.57 5.51
CA ASP A 97 12.60 -5.37 5.10
C ASP A 97 12.12 -6.76 4.67
N PHE A 98 12.38 -7.13 3.41
CA PHE A 98 11.99 -8.40 2.79
C PHE A 98 10.49 -8.82 2.89
N GLY A 99 9.56 -7.87 3.11
CA GLY A 99 8.13 -8.19 3.26
C GLY A 99 7.71 -8.52 4.70
N ILE A 100 8.64 -8.37 5.66
CA ILE A 100 8.37 -8.50 7.08
C ILE A 100 8.35 -7.07 7.66
N PRO A 101 7.21 -6.62 8.23
CA PRO A 101 7.18 -5.33 8.88
C PRO A 101 8.18 -5.33 10.04
N GLN A 102 9.14 -4.43 9.96
CA GLN A 102 10.06 -4.16 11.06
C GLN A 102 9.39 -3.16 12.01
N THR A 103 9.77 -3.22 13.28
CA THR A 103 9.17 -2.41 14.34
C THR A 103 9.44 -0.92 14.08
N THR A 104 8.49 -0.21 13.48
CA THR A 104 8.56 1.25 13.36
C THR A 104 7.87 1.90 14.54
N ASN A 105 8.61 1.97 15.65
CA ASN A 105 8.26 2.92 16.70
C ASN A 105 8.66 4.32 16.21
N THR A 106 7.68 5.19 16.00
CA THR A 106 7.91 6.64 15.85
C THR A 106 8.04 7.34 17.20
N GLU A 107 8.22 6.58 18.29
CA GLU A 107 8.30 7.09 19.67
C GLU A 107 9.73 6.91 20.20
N VAL A 108 10.31 8.05 20.61
CA VAL A 108 11.35 8.12 21.64
C VAL A 108 10.68 8.47 22.96
#